data_AF-Q97XI1-F1
#
_entry.id   AF-Q97XI1-F1
#
_cell.length_a   1.000
_cell.length_b   1.000
_cell.length_c   1.000
_cell.angle_alpha   90.00
_cell.angle_beta   90.00
_cell.angle_gamma   90.00
#
_symmetry.space_group_name_H-M   'P 1'
#
loop_
_entity.id
_entity.type
_entity.pdbx_description
1 polymer ?
#
loop_
_entity_poly.entity_id
_entity_poly.type
_entity_poly.pdbx_seq_one_letter_code
_entity_poly.pdbx_strand_id
1 'polypeptide(L)'
;MKLVVATNFDDSLLEGLKRYPDVKYIFGSFKRTITGHGRAGFIVPHIKEEQFETHISLAHSYGIKFLYTMNTNTLLGKEYDTEFIGKVMKEVDKLVNFGVDGFIVALPFLIRLIRTEYPDLEVSASSFSRIRNVREVEEYTNLGVNTIIMHEDANRDFKLLKEVAALSRANRFEIELILNNSCLYGCPFRLTHDNISSVTSMVNGVNDVWFEYPVLLCATDVLNDPANLIRSRWIRPEDIKYYEEIGINRFKIAGRNKKTDWILRVVKAYAERKYEGDLLDLVSYPQGRAATKAVQMVNGPSSYFILTSVRIDNTKFPKGWIKFFFTNDCDTRSCKECKYCDIVAERVMTVNGEPFKSSEWSIRQPYPINIIPKFKERK
;
A
#
# COMPACT_ATOMS: atom_id res chain seq x y z
N MET A 1 -3.68 -19.58 -0.94
CA MET A 1 -3.64 -18.11 -0.87
C MET A 1 -4.62 -17.58 0.18
N LYS A 2 -4.30 -16.47 0.84
CA LYS A 2 -5.19 -15.68 1.71
C LYS A 2 -5.11 -14.22 1.30
N LEU A 3 -6.23 -13.61 0.96
CA LEU A 3 -6.33 -12.22 0.54
C LEU A 3 -6.85 -11.33 1.67
N VAL A 4 -6.19 -10.19 1.84
CA VAL A 4 -6.54 -9.10 2.74
C VAL A 4 -6.89 -7.87 1.89
N VAL A 5 -8.17 -7.50 1.85
CA VAL A 5 -8.71 -6.59 0.82
C VAL A 5 -9.15 -5.27 1.44
N ALA A 6 -8.80 -4.15 0.82
CA ALA A 6 -9.28 -2.85 1.28
C ALA A 6 -10.81 -2.77 1.17
N THR A 7 -11.49 -2.27 2.21
CA THR A 7 -12.90 -1.90 2.09
C THR A 7 -13.05 -0.41 1.77
N ASN A 8 -14.08 -0.10 0.99
CA ASN A 8 -14.61 1.25 0.79
C ASN A 8 -15.92 1.48 1.56
N PHE A 9 -16.32 0.52 2.41
CA PHE A 9 -17.55 0.51 3.22
C PHE A 9 -18.86 0.55 2.42
N ASP A 10 -18.81 0.07 1.17
CA ASP A 10 -19.99 -0.22 0.35
C ASP A 10 -20.33 -1.70 0.51
N ASP A 11 -21.53 -2.02 0.99
CA ASP A 11 -21.94 -3.41 1.25
C ASP A 11 -22.00 -4.26 -0.02
N SER A 12 -22.19 -3.64 -1.20
CA SER A 12 -22.11 -4.35 -2.48
C SER A 12 -20.71 -4.91 -2.76
N LEU A 13 -19.67 -4.35 -2.13
CA LEU A 13 -18.33 -4.94 -2.15
C LEU A 13 -18.34 -6.30 -1.47
N LEU A 14 -18.94 -6.42 -0.28
CA LEU A 14 -19.00 -7.68 0.47
C LEU A 14 -19.78 -8.76 -0.30
N GLU A 15 -20.89 -8.39 -0.93
CA GLU A 15 -21.63 -9.26 -1.85
C GLU A 15 -20.77 -9.77 -3.00
N GLY A 16 -19.89 -8.91 -3.52
CA GLY A 16 -18.96 -9.29 -4.56
C GLY A 16 -17.83 -10.19 -4.05
N LEU A 17 -17.30 -9.90 -2.86
CA LEU A 17 -16.15 -10.58 -2.23
C LEU A 17 -16.49 -12.00 -1.76
N LYS A 18 -17.70 -12.27 -1.28
CA LYS A 18 -18.11 -13.60 -0.79
C LYS A 18 -17.99 -14.71 -1.84
N ARG A 19 -17.92 -14.34 -3.12
CA ARG A 19 -17.69 -15.27 -4.26
C ARG A 19 -16.25 -15.80 -4.32
N TYR A 20 -15.32 -15.22 -3.56
CA TYR A 20 -13.90 -15.54 -3.59
C TYR A 20 -13.45 -16.09 -2.22
N PRO A 21 -13.41 -17.42 -2.04
CA PRO A 21 -13.04 -18.03 -0.76
C PRO A 21 -11.65 -17.66 -0.24
N ASP A 22 -10.74 -17.21 -1.11
CA ASP A 22 -9.42 -16.72 -0.73
C ASP A 22 -9.48 -15.41 0.07
N VAL A 23 -10.56 -14.63 -0.04
CA VAL A 23 -10.74 -13.40 0.74
C VAL A 23 -11.07 -13.77 2.18
N LYS A 24 -10.08 -13.59 3.07
CA LYS A 24 -10.21 -13.91 4.50
C LYS A 24 -10.36 -12.68 5.36
N TYR A 25 -9.86 -11.55 4.90
CA TYR A 25 -9.89 -10.29 5.63
C TYR A 25 -10.29 -9.13 4.73
N ILE A 26 -11.04 -8.20 5.29
CA ILE A 26 -11.08 -6.82 4.82
C ILE A 26 -10.39 -5.89 5.82
N PHE A 27 -9.94 -4.73 5.36
CA PHE A 27 -9.35 -3.71 6.22
C PHE A 27 -9.78 -2.29 5.85
N GLY A 28 -9.95 -1.45 6.86
CA GLY A 28 -10.42 -0.08 6.72
C GLY A 28 -10.12 0.77 7.94
N SER A 29 -10.49 2.05 7.89
CA SER A 29 -10.46 2.97 9.02
C SER A 29 -11.52 4.04 8.82
N PHE A 30 -11.89 4.74 9.90
CA PHE A 30 -12.60 6.01 9.77
C PHE A 30 -11.74 7.02 9.01
N LYS A 31 -12.38 8.07 8.48
CA LYS A 31 -11.73 9.12 7.68
C LYS A 31 -10.61 9.85 8.43
N ARG A 32 -10.81 10.08 9.73
CA ARG A 32 -9.85 10.67 10.65
C ARG A 32 -9.94 9.95 11.98
N THR A 33 -8.80 9.78 12.64
CA THR A 33 -8.68 9.08 13.93
C THR A 33 -7.86 9.90 14.91
N ILE A 34 -7.88 9.52 16.19
CA ILE A 34 -7.13 10.23 17.24
C ILE A 34 -5.62 10.18 16.96
N THR A 35 -5.14 9.04 16.48
CA THR A 35 -3.73 8.77 16.18
C THR A 35 -3.32 9.12 14.73
N GLY A 36 -4.28 9.30 13.83
CA GLY A 36 -4.05 9.30 12.39
C GLY A 36 -3.80 7.89 11.82
N HIS A 37 -3.64 7.81 10.50
CA HIS A 37 -3.36 6.59 9.75
C HIS A 37 -2.71 6.86 8.39
N GLY A 38 -2.21 5.82 7.73
CA GLY A 38 -1.43 5.92 6.49
C GLY A 38 -2.18 6.26 5.19
N ARG A 39 -3.24 7.07 5.25
CA ARG A 39 -3.94 7.66 4.09
C ARG A 39 -4.47 9.02 4.48
N ALA A 40 -4.24 10.04 3.65
CA ALA A 40 -4.81 11.34 3.90
C ALA A 40 -6.35 11.29 4.04
N GLY A 41 -6.90 12.00 5.02
CA GLY A 41 -8.34 11.87 5.33
C GLY A 41 -9.25 12.23 4.14
N PHE A 42 -8.82 13.10 3.23
CA PHE A 42 -9.64 13.52 2.08
C PHE A 42 -9.85 12.43 1.01
N ILE A 43 -9.10 11.32 1.03
CA ILE A 43 -9.26 10.22 0.06
C ILE A 43 -9.96 8.97 0.63
N VAL A 44 -10.31 8.97 1.91
CA VAL A 44 -10.99 7.84 2.58
C VAL A 44 -12.50 8.13 2.66
N PRO A 45 -13.38 7.14 2.45
CA PRO A 45 -14.82 7.30 2.62
C PRO A 45 -15.17 7.90 4.00
N HIS A 46 -16.16 8.79 4.03
CA HIS A 46 -16.74 9.26 5.29
C HIS A 46 -17.89 8.34 5.65
N ILE A 47 -17.76 7.63 6.78
CA ILE A 47 -18.75 6.69 7.29
C ILE A 47 -19.15 7.07 8.71
N LYS A 48 -20.38 6.72 9.07
CA LYS A 48 -20.88 6.80 10.46
C LYS A 48 -20.56 5.50 11.20
N GLU A 49 -20.62 5.54 12.52
CA GLU A 49 -20.35 4.38 13.37
C GLU A 49 -21.36 3.24 13.16
N GLU A 50 -22.65 3.56 13.03
CA GLU A 50 -23.70 2.57 12.74
C GLU A 50 -23.46 1.83 11.40
N GLN A 51 -23.03 2.58 10.37
CA GLN A 51 -22.65 2.00 9.08
C GLN A 51 -21.42 1.10 9.23
N PHE A 52 -20.44 1.51 10.04
CA PHE A 52 -19.23 0.72 10.30
C PHE A 52 -19.56 -0.61 10.99
N GLU A 53 -20.36 -0.59 12.04
CA GLU A 53 -20.79 -1.78 12.78
C GLU A 53 -21.64 -2.73 11.91
N THR A 54 -22.56 -2.18 11.11
CA THR A 54 -23.37 -2.96 10.16
C THR A 54 -22.49 -3.64 9.09
N HIS A 55 -21.51 -2.91 8.56
CA HIS A 55 -20.59 -3.44 7.55
C HIS A 55 -19.72 -4.57 8.10
N ILE A 56 -19.24 -4.46 9.35
CA ILE A 56 -18.48 -5.53 10.02
C ILE A 56 -19.36 -6.76 10.22
N SER A 57 -20.57 -6.56 10.75
CA SER A 57 -21.53 -7.65 10.98
C SER A 57 -21.84 -8.40 9.68
N LEU A 58 -22.03 -7.68 8.57
CA LEU A 58 -22.22 -8.27 7.25
C LEU A 58 -20.99 -9.05 6.78
N ALA A 59 -19.78 -8.50 6.95
CA ALA A 59 -18.54 -9.19 6.60
C ALA A 59 -18.38 -10.51 7.38
N HIS A 60 -18.66 -10.49 8.69
CA HIS A 60 -18.66 -11.68 9.55
C HIS A 60 -19.68 -12.72 9.12
N SER A 61 -20.88 -12.30 8.69
CA SER A 61 -21.90 -13.22 8.15
C SER A 61 -21.42 -13.98 6.91
N TYR A 62 -20.41 -13.46 6.21
CA TYR A 62 -19.73 -14.09 5.08
C TYR A 62 -18.41 -14.78 5.45
N GLY A 63 -18.09 -14.88 6.74
CA GLY A 63 -16.84 -15.47 7.23
C GLY A 63 -15.59 -14.65 6.91
N ILE A 64 -15.75 -13.35 6.66
CA ILE A 64 -14.66 -12.41 6.36
C ILE A 64 -14.37 -11.59 7.62
N LYS A 65 -13.11 -11.63 8.08
CA LYS A 65 -12.65 -10.86 9.24
C LYS A 65 -12.39 -9.39 8.89
N PHE A 66 -12.46 -8.50 9.87
CA PHE A 66 -12.18 -7.08 9.73
C PHE A 66 -10.93 -6.64 10.51
N LEU A 67 -9.94 -6.08 9.83
CA LEU A 67 -8.76 -5.46 10.45
C LEU A 67 -8.85 -3.93 10.42
N TYR A 68 -8.86 -3.29 11.59
CA TYR A 68 -8.84 -1.84 11.67
C TYR A 68 -7.44 -1.28 11.43
N THR A 69 -7.33 -0.27 10.57
CA THR A 69 -6.04 0.33 10.23
C THR A 69 -5.72 1.51 11.16
N MET A 70 -4.86 1.26 12.15
CA MET A 70 -4.30 2.26 13.08
C MET A 70 -2.79 2.40 12.86
N ASN A 71 -2.39 2.65 11.61
CA ASN A 71 -1.00 2.54 11.17
C ASN A 71 -0.27 3.87 11.03
N THR A 72 -0.57 4.84 11.90
CA THR A 72 0.20 6.08 11.99
C THR A 72 1.68 5.80 12.25
N ASN A 73 2.57 6.62 11.72
CA ASN A 73 4.01 6.55 12.00
C ASN A 73 4.50 7.63 12.99
N THR A 74 3.59 8.49 13.48
CA THR A 74 3.90 9.50 14.49
C THR A 74 2.68 9.84 15.33
N LEU A 75 2.87 10.09 16.61
CA LEU A 75 1.84 10.64 17.50
C LEU A 75 2.08 12.11 17.82
N LEU A 76 3.04 12.75 17.13
CA LEU A 76 3.45 14.14 17.35
C LEU A 76 3.93 14.40 18.80
N GLY A 77 4.60 13.42 19.41
CA GLY A 77 5.09 13.51 20.79
C GLY A 77 3.99 13.32 21.84
N LYS A 78 2.75 13.00 21.45
CA LYS A 78 1.65 12.79 22.40
C LYS A 78 1.70 11.42 23.09
N GLU A 79 2.66 10.57 22.75
CA GLU A 79 2.92 9.33 23.50
C GLU A 79 3.28 9.56 24.98
N TYR A 80 3.73 10.77 25.34
CA TYR A 80 4.03 11.18 26.72
C TYR A 80 2.83 11.80 27.47
N ASP A 81 1.69 11.99 26.79
CA ASP A 81 0.48 12.58 27.37
C ASP A 81 -0.48 11.47 27.81
N THR A 82 -0.63 11.32 29.14
CA THR A 82 -1.50 10.28 29.73
C THR A 82 -2.97 10.45 29.34
N GLU A 83 -3.46 11.69 29.19
CA GLU A 83 -4.83 11.95 28.77
C GLU A 83 -5.03 11.53 27.30
N PHE A 84 -4.06 11.83 26.45
CA PHE A 84 -4.07 11.39 25.06
C PHE A 84 -4.06 9.86 24.95
N ILE A 85 -3.19 9.17 25.69
CA ILE A 85 -3.15 7.70 25.69
C ILE A 85 -4.47 7.11 26.19
N GLY A 86 -5.06 7.68 27.24
CA GLY A 86 -6.39 7.27 27.70
C GLY A 86 -7.47 7.42 26.62
N LYS A 87 -7.40 8.47 25.78
CA LYS A 87 -8.31 8.63 24.63
C LYS A 87 -8.06 7.61 23.53
N VAL A 88 -6.79 7.30 23.23
CA VAL A 88 -6.42 6.26 22.25
C VAL A 88 -6.96 4.90 22.69
N MET A 89 -6.76 4.51 23.95
CA MET A 89 -7.26 3.22 24.44
C MET A 89 -8.79 3.16 24.46
N LYS A 90 -9.49 4.24 24.80
CA LYS A 90 -10.95 4.31 24.66
C LYS A 90 -11.42 4.14 23.20
N GLU A 91 -10.66 4.65 22.22
CA GLU A 91 -10.95 4.41 20.79
C GLU A 91 -10.74 2.92 20.44
N VAL A 92 -9.66 2.30 20.94
CA VAL A 92 -9.42 0.85 20.78
C VAL A 92 -10.56 0.04 21.38
N ASP A 93 -10.97 0.30 22.62
CA ASP A 93 -12.07 -0.39 23.30
C ASP A 93 -13.37 -0.30 22.51
N LYS A 94 -13.68 0.90 22.01
CA LYS A 94 -14.86 1.14 21.18
C LYS A 94 -14.83 0.33 19.89
N LEU A 95 -13.69 0.28 19.22
CA LEU A 95 -13.51 -0.48 17.98
C LEU A 95 -13.63 -2.00 18.22
N VAL A 96 -13.07 -2.50 19.33
CA VAL A 96 -13.23 -3.89 19.75
C VAL A 96 -14.71 -4.21 20.01
N ASN A 97 -15.45 -3.31 20.67
CA ASN A 97 -16.89 -3.47 20.89
C ASN A 97 -17.71 -3.47 19.58
N PHE A 98 -17.25 -2.78 18.53
CA PHE A 98 -17.83 -2.87 17.18
C PHE A 98 -17.50 -4.18 16.46
N GLY A 99 -16.66 -5.05 17.03
CA GLY A 99 -16.34 -6.36 16.48
C GLY A 99 -15.16 -6.38 15.53
N VAL A 100 -14.21 -5.44 15.61
CA VAL A 100 -12.97 -5.59 14.81
C VAL A 100 -12.19 -6.84 15.26
N ASP A 101 -11.70 -7.63 14.32
CA ASP A 101 -10.93 -8.85 14.59
C ASP A 101 -9.46 -8.56 14.94
N GLY A 102 -8.99 -7.34 14.65
CA GLY A 102 -7.60 -6.98 14.86
C GLY A 102 -7.23 -5.60 14.35
N PHE A 103 -5.96 -5.25 14.56
CA PHE A 103 -5.40 -3.96 14.20
C PHE A 103 -4.17 -4.09 13.30
N ILE A 104 -4.04 -3.17 12.34
CA ILE A 104 -2.83 -2.95 11.55
C ILE A 104 -2.14 -1.71 12.10
N VAL A 105 -0.98 -1.89 12.74
CA VAL A 105 -0.32 -0.87 13.58
C VAL A 105 1.14 -0.72 13.15
N ALA A 106 1.65 0.53 13.10
CA ALA A 106 3.05 0.75 12.70
C ALA A 106 4.01 0.95 13.88
N LEU A 107 3.59 1.75 14.86
CA LEU A 107 4.42 2.12 16.01
C LEU A 107 4.53 0.96 17.03
N PRO A 108 5.75 0.53 17.41
CA PRO A 108 5.95 -0.48 18.47
C PRO A 108 5.26 -0.14 19.79
N PHE A 109 5.22 1.15 20.16
CA PHE A 109 4.55 1.61 21.37
C PHE A 109 3.05 1.28 21.36
N LEU A 110 2.34 1.58 20.26
CA LEU A 110 0.93 1.25 20.13
C LEU A 110 0.69 -0.26 20.08
N ILE A 111 1.59 -1.03 19.44
CA ILE A 111 1.54 -2.49 19.46
C ILE A 111 1.59 -3.00 20.91
N ARG A 112 2.54 -2.51 21.73
CA ARG A 112 2.66 -2.91 23.14
C ARG A 112 1.41 -2.55 23.95
N LEU A 113 0.86 -1.36 23.77
CA LEU A 113 -0.37 -0.95 24.46
C LEU A 113 -1.54 -1.89 24.12
N ILE A 114 -1.81 -2.11 22.84
CA ILE A 114 -2.91 -2.97 22.40
C ILE A 114 -2.70 -4.41 22.88
N ARG A 115 -1.49 -4.95 22.77
CA ARG A 115 -1.18 -6.32 23.21
C ARG A 115 -1.28 -6.51 24.73
N THR A 116 -1.09 -5.45 25.51
CA THR A 116 -1.21 -5.51 26.98
C THR A 116 -2.67 -5.64 27.40
N GLU A 117 -3.55 -4.82 26.82
CA GLU A 117 -4.98 -4.81 27.14
C GLU A 117 -5.76 -5.92 26.41
N TYR A 118 -5.33 -6.29 25.20
CA TYR A 118 -5.99 -7.26 24.31
C TYR A 118 -4.99 -8.34 23.82
N PRO A 119 -4.53 -9.25 24.70
CA PRO A 119 -3.49 -10.23 24.38
C PRO A 119 -3.89 -11.29 23.34
N ASP A 120 -5.18 -11.48 23.09
CA ASP A 120 -5.67 -12.45 22.10
C ASP A 120 -6.05 -11.82 20.75
N LEU A 121 -6.04 -10.48 20.67
CA LEU A 121 -6.46 -9.77 19.48
C LEU A 121 -5.37 -9.79 18.39
N GLU A 122 -5.79 -9.94 17.12
CA GLU A 122 -4.86 -10.01 15.99
C GLU A 122 -4.17 -8.64 15.81
N VAL A 123 -2.83 -8.63 15.82
CA VAL A 123 -2.04 -7.42 15.53
C VAL A 123 -1.11 -7.69 14.36
N SER A 124 -1.24 -6.85 13.33
CA SER A 124 -0.37 -6.84 12.15
C SER A 124 0.58 -5.65 12.20
N ALA A 125 1.89 -5.90 12.13
CA ALA A 125 2.88 -4.84 11.92
C ALA A 125 2.71 -4.27 10.51
N SER A 126 2.41 -2.98 10.42
CA SER A 126 2.13 -2.27 9.17
C SER A 126 3.36 -2.14 8.26
N SER A 127 3.16 -2.02 6.95
CA SER A 127 4.25 -1.61 6.04
C SER A 127 4.84 -0.23 6.38
N PHE A 128 4.12 0.61 7.13
CA PHE A 128 4.62 1.88 7.69
C PHE A 128 5.69 1.69 8.78
N SER A 129 5.80 0.48 9.37
CA SER A 129 6.92 0.08 10.23
C SER A 129 8.23 -0.09 9.44
N ARG A 130 8.13 -0.20 8.09
CA ARG A 130 9.25 -0.32 7.16
C ARG A 130 10.18 -1.51 7.41
N ILE A 131 9.62 -2.61 7.90
CA ILE A 131 10.35 -3.86 8.15
C ILE A 131 10.88 -4.41 6.81
N ARG A 132 12.20 -4.45 6.68
CA ARG A 132 12.94 -4.75 5.45
C ARG A 132 14.25 -5.52 5.67
N ASN A 133 14.50 -6.03 6.87
CA ASN A 133 15.61 -6.95 7.14
C ASN A 133 15.25 -7.95 8.25
N VAL A 134 16.09 -8.97 8.42
CA VAL A 134 15.89 -10.05 9.41
C VAL A 134 15.82 -9.51 10.84
N ARG A 135 16.72 -8.58 11.20
CA ARG A 135 16.77 -8.03 12.56
C ARG A 135 15.46 -7.32 12.93
N GLU A 136 14.92 -6.51 12.02
CA GLU A 136 13.62 -5.84 12.22
C GLU A 136 12.47 -6.85 12.33
N VAL A 137 12.49 -7.94 11.55
CA VAL A 137 11.51 -9.03 11.65
C VAL A 137 11.53 -9.66 13.04
N GLU A 138 12.71 -9.98 13.57
CA GLU A 138 12.87 -10.54 14.92
C GLU A 138 12.34 -9.59 15.99
N GLU A 139 12.70 -8.31 15.92
CA GLU A 139 12.24 -7.31 16.88
C GLU A 139 10.71 -7.19 16.90
N TYR A 140 10.06 -7.14 15.73
CA TYR A 140 8.60 -7.09 15.67
C TYR A 140 7.94 -8.41 16.08
N THR A 141 8.56 -9.54 15.80
CA THR A 141 8.11 -10.85 16.30
C THR A 141 8.12 -10.88 17.83
N ASN A 142 9.16 -10.33 18.47
CA ASN A 142 9.26 -10.22 19.92
C ASN A 142 8.22 -9.27 20.55
N LEU A 143 7.58 -8.40 19.76
CA LEU A 143 6.42 -7.61 20.20
C LEU A 143 5.12 -8.44 20.25
N GLY A 144 5.14 -9.69 19.78
CA GLY A 144 3.98 -10.57 19.78
C GLY A 144 2.98 -10.27 18.66
N VAL A 145 3.43 -9.74 17.52
CA VAL A 145 2.56 -9.53 16.35
C VAL A 145 2.21 -10.86 15.69
N ASN A 146 0.97 -11.00 15.22
CA ASN A 146 0.50 -12.18 14.50
C ASN A 146 0.94 -12.16 13.04
N THR A 147 1.08 -10.96 12.45
CA THR A 147 1.44 -10.78 11.03
C THR A 147 2.47 -9.66 10.89
N ILE A 148 3.44 -9.86 10.01
CA ILE A 148 4.37 -8.83 9.56
C ILE A 148 4.04 -8.49 8.10
N ILE A 149 3.58 -7.27 7.86
CA ILE A 149 3.41 -6.72 6.52
C ILE A 149 4.77 -6.15 6.09
N MET A 150 5.46 -6.86 5.20
CA MET A 150 6.77 -6.43 4.74
C MET A 150 6.69 -5.08 4.02
N HIS A 151 7.74 -4.28 4.14
CA HIS A 151 7.87 -3.08 3.32
C HIS A 151 7.89 -3.48 1.84
N GLU A 152 7.19 -2.74 0.97
CA GLU A 152 7.03 -3.12 -0.43
C GLU A 152 8.36 -3.27 -1.18
N ASP A 153 9.41 -2.54 -0.79
CA ASP A 153 10.76 -2.70 -1.39
C ASP A 153 11.28 -4.15 -1.31
N ALA A 154 10.89 -4.89 -0.27
CA ALA A 154 11.27 -6.29 -0.06
C ALA A 154 10.54 -7.28 -0.98
N ASN A 155 9.44 -6.88 -1.66
CA ASN A 155 8.62 -7.79 -2.47
C ASN A 155 9.39 -8.47 -3.61
N ARG A 156 10.59 -8.02 -3.98
CA ARG A 156 11.44 -8.70 -4.98
C ARG A 156 12.83 -9.01 -4.45
N ASP A 157 13.05 -8.95 -3.15
CA ASP A 157 14.23 -9.49 -2.52
C ASP A 157 13.95 -10.94 -2.10
N PHE A 158 14.05 -11.87 -3.06
CA PHE A 158 13.78 -13.28 -2.79
C PHE A 158 14.80 -13.92 -1.86
N LYS A 159 15.99 -13.31 -1.69
CA LYS A 159 16.95 -13.77 -0.69
C LYS A 159 16.40 -13.47 0.70
N LEU A 160 16.03 -12.21 0.97
CA LEU A 160 15.42 -11.82 2.23
C LEU A 160 14.11 -12.57 2.49
N LEU A 161 13.20 -12.64 1.52
CA LEU A 161 11.88 -13.25 1.72
C LEU A 161 11.98 -14.73 2.10
N LYS A 162 12.98 -15.48 1.59
CA LYS A 162 13.23 -16.87 1.99
C LYS A 162 13.68 -16.99 3.45
N GLU A 163 14.56 -16.10 3.89
CA GLU A 163 15.01 -16.05 5.30
C GLU A 163 13.85 -15.71 6.23
N VAL A 164 13.06 -14.69 5.88
CA VAL A 164 11.87 -14.31 6.66
C VAL A 164 10.84 -15.43 6.70
N ALA A 165 10.63 -16.16 5.60
CA ALA A 165 9.77 -17.33 5.56
C ALA A 165 10.25 -18.47 6.47
N ALA A 166 11.57 -18.66 6.62
CA ALA A 166 12.10 -19.60 7.59
C ALA A 166 11.82 -19.16 9.04
N LEU A 167 12.01 -17.87 9.35
CA LEU A 167 11.71 -17.30 10.67
C LEU A 167 10.22 -17.38 11.02
N SER A 168 9.34 -17.12 10.06
CA SER A 168 7.88 -17.24 10.21
C SER A 168 7.46 -18.63 10.68
N ARG A 169 8.04 -19.69 10.11
CA ARG A 169 7.78 -21.08 10.52
C ARG A 169 8.26 -21.37 11.95
N ALA A 170 9.40 -20.81 12.33
CA ALA A 170 9.98 -21.02 13.66
C ALA A 170 9.26 -20.23 14.76
N ASN A 171 8.73 -19.05 14.45
CA ASN A 171 8.23 -18.10 15.46
C ASN A 171 6.72 -17.79 15.36
N ARG A 172 5.96 -18.55 14.56
CA ARG A 172 4.49 -18.53 14.50
C ARG A 172 3.86 -17.15 14.17
N PHE A 173 4.49 -16.39 13.27
CA PHE A 173 3.88 -15.20 12.67
C PHE A 173 3.64 -15.41 11.17
N GLU A 174 2.70 -14.67 10.58
CA GLU A 174 2.45 -14.68 9.14
C GLU A 174 3.21 -13.57 8.41
N ILE A 175 3.61 -13.82 7.16
CA ILE A 175 4.18 -12.81 6.27
C ILE A 175 3.11 -12.34 5.30
N GLU A 176 2.90 -11.03 5.23
CA GLU A 176 1.97 -10.41 4.29
C GLU A 176 2.70 -9.49 3.32
N LEU A 177 2.44 -9.64 2.01
CA LEU A 177 2.98 -8.77 0.97
C LEU A 177 1.88 -7.93 0.33
N ILE A 178 2.13 -6.62 0.16
CA ILE A 178 1.21 -5.74 -0.56
C ILE A 178 1.43 -5.91 -2.06
N LEU A 179 0.37 -6.28 -2.77
CA LEU A 179 0.46 -6.70 -4.17
C LEU A 179 0.57 -5.54 -5.16
N ASN A 180 -0.13 -4.43 -4.89
CA ASN A 180 -0.57 -3.52 -5.94
C ASN A 180 -0.22 -2.04 -5.69
N ASN A 181 0.82 -1.77 -4.90
CA ASN A 181 1.37 -0.43 -4.77
C ASN A 181 2.45 -0.16 -5.84
N SER A 182 2.36 0.96 -6.55
CA SER A 182 3.39 1.40 -7.52
C SER A 182 4.39 2.40 -6.93
N CYS A 183 4.73 2.25 -5.65
CA CYS A 183 5.74 3.10 -5.03
C CYS A 183 7.09 2.97 -5.78
N LEU A 184 7.85 4.05 -5.83
CA LEU A 184 9.22 3.99 -6.34
C LEU A 184 10.04 3.05 -5.47
N TYR A 185 10.86 2.20 -6.10
CA TYR A 185 11.83 1.40 -5.37
C TYR A 185 12.94 2.31 -4.82
N GLY A 186 13.24 2.22 -3.52
CA GLY A 186 14.22 3.09 -2.88
C GLY A 186 13.77 4.55 -2.80
N CYS A 187 12.45 4.80 -2.74
CA CYS A 187 11.87 6.14 -2.79
C CYS A 187 12.40 7.07 -1.68
N PRO A 188 13.08 8.19 -2.02
CA PRO A 188 13.58 9.13 -1.00
C PRO A 188 12.44 9.82 -0.24
N PHE A 189 11.25 9.93 -0.84
CA PHE A 189 10.09 10.59 -0.24
C PHE A 189 9.25 9.70 0.66
N ARG A 190 9.56 8.40 0.79
CA ARG A 190 8.65 7.46 1.45
C ARG A 190 8.43 7.77 2.93
N LEU A 191 9.50 8.08 3.67
CA LEU A 191 9.37 8.45 5.09
C LEU A 191 8.46 9.67 5.27
N THR A 192 8.68 10.69 4.44
CA THR A 192 7.90 11.92 4.49
C THR A 192 6.46 11.71 4.04
N HIS A 193 6.22 10.84 3.05
CA HIS A 193 4.87 10.47 2.63
C HIS A 193 4.11 9.79 3.77
N ASP A 194 4.71 8.80 4.41
CA ASP A 194 4.11 8.09 5.53
C ASP A 194 3.79 9.06 6.69
N ASN A 195 4.68 10.02 6.97
CA ASN A 195 4.47 11.08 7.98
C ASN A 195 3.30 12.00 7.62
N ILE A 196 3.26 12.50 6.39
CA ILE A 196 2.20 13.42 5.95
C ILE A 196 0.85 12.73 5.93
N SER A 197 0.77 11.49 5.45
CA SER A 197 -0.45 10.69 5.49
C SER A 197 -0.96 10.53 6.93
N SER A 198 -0.06 10.25 7.87
CA SER A 198 -0.38 10.11 9.29
C SER A 198 -0.91 11.41 9.89
N VAL A 199 -0.23 12.54 9.65
CA VAL A 199 -0.64 13.84 10.19
C VAL A 199 -1.93 14.36 9.55
N THR A 200 -2.14 14.17 8.25
CA THR A 200 -3.32 14.69 7.52
C THR A 200 -4.61 13.88 7.74
N SER A 201 -4.50 12.76 8.45
CA SER A 201 -5.63 11.92 8.89
C SER A 201 -5.85 11.94 10.40
N MET A 202 -4.99 12.65 11.14
CA MET A 202 -5.18 12.86 12.57
C MET A 202 -6.26 13.92 12.82
N VAL A 203 -7.15 13.71 13.78
CA VAL A 203 -8.23 14.68 14.10
C VAL A 203 -7.67 16.08 14.37
N ASN A 204 -6.58 16.18 15.14
CA ASN A 204 -5.91 17.44 15.45
C ASN A 204 -4.65 17.70 14.60
N GLY A 205 -4.56 17.08 13.42
CA GLY A 205 -3.47 17.29 12.47
C GLY A 205 -3.74 18.36 11.44
N VAL A 206 -2.93 18.37 10.37
CA VAL A 206 -3.04 19.31 9.26
C VAL A 206 -4.19 18.91 8.35
N ASN A 207 -5.26 19.70 8.35
CA ASN A 207 -6.57 19.29 7.84
C ASN A 207 -7.06 20.06 6.60
N ASP A 208 -6.30 21.04 6.14
CA ASP A 208 -6.61 21.96 5.04
C ASP A 208 -5.81 21.68 3.75
N VAL A 209 -4.91 20.70 3.78
CA VAL A 209 -4.21 20.20 2.59
C VAL A 209 -5.12 19.23 1.82
N TRP A 210 -5.21 19.42 0.50
CA TRP A 210 -6.02 18.58 -0.39
C TRP A 210 -5.19 17.67 -1.32
N PHE A 211 -3.85 17.79 -1.30
CA PHE A 211 -2.94 16.91 -2.02
C PHE A 211 -1.58 16.77 -1.32
N GLU A 212 -1.05 15.55 -1.27
CA GLU A 212 0.24 15.25 -0.61
C GLU A 212 1.40 15.51 -1.58
N TYR A 213 2.25 16.49 -1.30
CA TYR A 213 3.38 16.80 -2.18
C TYR A 213 4.35 15.62 -2.45
N PRO A 214 4.59 14.64 -1.54
CA PRO A 214 5.43 13.49 -1.86
C PRO A 214 4.91 12.69 -3.06
N VAL A 215 3.59 12.67 -3.28
CA VAL A 215 2.97 12.00 -4.43
C VAL A 215 3.28 12.74 -5.74
N LEU A 216 3.37 14.08 -5.69
CA LEU A 216 3.82 14.89 -6.82
C LEU A 216 5.29 14.61 -7.15
N LEU A 217 6.17 14.59 -6.15
CA LEU A 217 7.59 14.32 -6.37
C LEU A 217 7.83 12.90 -6.88
N CYS A 218 7.07 11.93 -6.37
CA CYS A 218 7.03 10.57 -6.92
C CYS A 218 6.61 10.56 -8.40
N ALA A 219 5.59 11.36 -8.77
CA ALA A 219 5.17 11.49 -10.16
C ALA A 219 6.24 12.17 -11.03
N THR A 220 7.01 13.12 -10.50
CA THR A 220 8.15 13.72 -11.19
C THR A 220 9.21 12.67 -11.54
N ASP A 221 9.53 11.77 -10.62
CA ASP A 221 10.52 10.71 -10.88
C ASP A 221 10.03 9.68 -11.91
N VAL A 222 8.73 9.36 -11.90
CA VAL A 222 8.14 8.52 -12.96
C VAL A 222 8.11 9.26 -14.30
N LEU A 223 7.84 10.57 -14.31
CA LEU A 223 7.89 11.39 -15.52
C LEU A 223 9.29 11.46 -16.11
N ASN A 224 10.31 11.56 -15.26
CA ASN A 224 11.71 11.62 -15.69
C ASN A 224 12.25 10.26 -16.14
N ASP A 225 11.69 9.17 -15.61
CA ASP A 225 12.03 7.80 -15.99
C ASP A 225 10.81 6.86 -15.83
N PRO A 226 10.00 6.66 -16.89
CA PRO A 226 8.80 5.82 -16.84
C PRO A 226 9.08 4.35 -16.52
N ALA A 227 10.31 3.85 -16.76
CA ALA A 227 10.69 2.48 -16.40
C ALA A 227 10.65 2.27 -14.87
N ASN A 228 10.59 3.34 -14.08
CA ASN A 228 10.32 3.26 -12.64
C ASN A 228 9.01 2.54 -12.32
N LEU A 229 8.01 2.56 -13.21
CA LEU A 229 6.77 1.79 -13.03
C LEU A 229 7.01 0.28 -13.05
N ILE A 230 8.03 -0.18 -13.80
CA ILE A 230 8.45 -1.59 -13.79
C ILE A 230 9.36 -1.87 -12.59
N ARG A 231 10.18 -0.90 -12.16
CA ARG A 231 11.03 -1.04 -10.95
C ARG A 231 10.21 -1.08 -9.65
N SER A 232 9.04 -0.44 -9.61
CA SER A 232 8.09 -0.55 -8.51
C SER A 232 7.79 -2.00 -8.16
N ARG A 233 7.68 -2.30 -6.87
CA ARG A 233 7.68 -3.68 -6.36
C ARG A 233 6.27 -4.28 -6.20
N TRP A 234 5.36 -3.94 -7.11
CA TRP A 234 4.11 -4.68 -7.25
C TRP A 234 4.38 -6.14 -7.65
N ILE A 235 3.41 -7.01 -7.40
CA ILE A 235 3.42 -8.44 -7.70
C ILE A 235 2.26 -8.70 -8.66
N ARG A 236 2.50 -9.33 -9.81
CA ARG A 236 1.44 -9.68 -10.78
C ARG A 236 0.63 -10.88 -10.30
N PRO A 237 -0.65 -11.02 -10.70
CA PRO A 237 -1.44 -12.22 -10.44
C PRO A 237 -0.74 -13.52 -10.86
N GLU A 238 -0.08 -13.51 -12.01
CA GLU A 238 0.61 -14.67 -12.59
C GLU A 238 1.88 -15.07 -11.81
N ASP A 239 2.44 -14.13 -11.05
CA ASP A 239 3.71 -14.30 -10.35
C ASP A 239 3.53 -14.69 -8.86
N ILE A 240 2.29 -14.71 -8.32
CA ILE A 240 1.99 -15.10 -6.92
C ILE A 240 2.61 -16.45 -6.55
N LYS A 241 2.55 -17.42 -7.47
CA LYS A 241 3.03 -18.79 -7.22
C LYS A 241 4.46 -18.84 -6.71
N TYR A 242 5.34 -17.93 -7.14
CA TYR A 242 6.73 -17.91 -6.72
C TYR A 242 6.90 -17.48 -5.25
N TYR A 243 5.94 -16.73 -4.72
CA TYR A 243 5.89 -16.35 -3.30
C TYR A 243 5.32 -17.48 -2.44
N GLU A 244 4.29 -18.17 -2.94
CA GLU A 244 3.74 -19.37 -2.28
C GLU A 244 4.78 -20.50 -2.21
N GLU A 245 5.58 -20.69 -3.26
CA GLU A 245 6.68 -21.66 -3.32
C GLU A 245 7.73 -21.46 -2.20
N ILE A 246 7.93 -20.22 -1.73
CA ILE A 246 8.84 -19.92 -0.61
C ILE A 246 8.13 -19.87 0.75
N GLY A 247 6.83 -20.15 0.80
CA GLY A 247 6.03 -20.24 2.03
C GLY A 247 5.22 -18.99 2.37
N ILE A 248 5.15 -17.98 1.49
CA ILE A 248 4.37 -16.75 1.70
C ILE A 248 3.00 -16.92 1.04
N ASN A 249 1.95 -16.97 1.85
CA ASN A 249 0.60 -17.30 1.39
C ASN A 249 -0.45 -16.22 1.69
N ARG A 250 -0.06 -15.10 2.31
CA ARG A 250 -0.95 -13.99 2.69
C ARG A 250 -0.60 -12.74 1.90
N PHE A 251 -1.59 -12.14 1.24
CA PHE A 251 -1.38 -11.04 0.31
C PHE A 251 -2.42 -9.95 0.48
N LYS A 252 -1.97 -8.70 0.44
CA LYS A 252 -2.80 -7.52 0.64
C LYS A 252 -3.05 -6.76 -0.64
N ILE A 253 -4.32 -6.51 -0.92
CA ILE A 253 -4.80 -5.67 -2.01
C ILE A 253 -5.13 -4.29 -1.42
N ALA A 254 -4.25 -3.32 -1.66
CA ALA A 254 -4.48 -1.93 -1.29
C ALA A 254 -5.53 -1.29 -2.21
N GLY A 255 -6.20 -0.25 -1.72
CA GLY A 255 -7.21 0.47 -2.50
C GLY A 255 -8.36 1.06 -1.69
N ARG A 256 -8.14 1.50 -0.44
CA ARG A 256 -9.21 2.07 0.42
C ARG A 256 -9.94 3.27 -0.19
N ASN A 257 -9.32 3.92 -1.18
CA ASN A 257 -9.87 5.05 -1.93
C ASN A 257 -10.49 4.65 -3.29
N LYS A 258 -10.65 3.35 -3.56
CA LYS A 258 -11.13 2.81 -4.83
C LYS A 258 -12.60 2.42 -4.74
N LYS A 259 -13.25 2.38 -5.90
CA LYS A 259 -14.64 1.94 -6.03
C LYS A 259 -14.73 0.41 -6.01
N THR A 260 -15.92 -0.09 -5.71
CA THR A 260 -16.23 -1.51 -5.59
C THR A 260 -15.84 -2.31 -6.83
N ASP A 261 -16.18 -1.81 -8.03
CA ASP A 261 -15.86 -2.44 -9.31
C ASP A 261 -14.35 -2.61 -9.53
N TRP A 262 -13.56 -1.62 -9.14
CA TRP A 262 -12.10 -1.70 -9.20
C TRP A 262 -11.57 -2.76 -8.23
N ILE A 263 -12.01 -2.74 -6.96
CA ILE A 263 -11.55 -3.70 -5.95
C ILE A 263 -11.88 -5.13 -6.37
N LEU A 264 -13.10 -5.37 -6.85
CA LEU A 264 -13.54 -6.68 -7.32
C LEU A 264 -12.77 -7.16 -8.56
N ARG A 265 -12.42 -6.25 -9.48
CA ARG A 265 -11.56 -6.58 -10.63
C ARG A 265 -10.20 -7.07 -10.16
N VAL A 266 -9.59 -6.38 -9.18
CA VAL A 266 -8.29 -6.79 -8.65
C VAL A 266 -8.42 -8.13 -7.95
N VAL A 267 -9.38 -8.31 -7.05
CA VAL A 267 -9.62 -9.59 -6.37
C VAL A 267 -9.81 -10.74 -7.36
N LYS A 268 -10.63 -10.55 -8.39
CA LYS A 268 -10.83 -11.54 -9.47
C LYS A 268 -9.52 -11.92 -10.14
N ALA A 269 -8.70 -10.93 -10.52
CA ALA A 269 -7.43 -11.17 -11.17
C ALA A 269 -6.49 -12.05 -10.33
N TYR A 270 -6.35 -11.77 -9.02
CA TYR A 270 -5.49 -12.57 -8.14
C TYR A 270 -6.09 -13.95 -7.84
N ALA A 271 -7.41 -14.05 -7.63
CA ALA A 271 -8.10 -15.33 -7.42
C ALA A 271 -7.96 -16.26 -8.65
N GLU A 272 -8.07 -15.71 -9.86
CA GLU A 272 -7.89 -16.44 -11.12
C GLU A 272 -6.41 -16.55 -11.55
N ARG A 273 -5.50 -15.90 -10.82
CA ARG A 273 -4.05 -15.87 -11.09
C ARG A 273 -3.70 -15.41 -12.50
N LYS A 274 -4.55 -14.55 -13.07
CA LYS A 274 -4.45 -14.11 -14.47
C LYS A 274 -5.13 -12.77 -14.67
N TYR A 275 -4.53 -11.92 -15.50
CA TYR A 275 -5.18 -10.72 -16.02
C TYR A 275 -4.75 -10.41 -17.44
N GLU A 276 -5.71 -10.28 -18.35
CA GLU A 276 -5.47 -9.85 -19.73
C GLU A 276 -5.88 -8.39 -19.84
N GLY A 277 -4.91 -7.49 -20.03
CA GLY A 277 -5.15 -6.05 -20.14
C GLY A 277 -4.00 -5.20 -19.62
N ASP A 278 -4.30 -3.94 -19.31
CA ASP A 278 -3.34 -3.00 -18.75
C ASP A 278 -3.11 -3.27 -17.26
N LEU A 279 -1.87 -3.57 -16.86
CA LEU A 279 -1.49 -3.78 -15.47
C LEU A 279 -1.83 -2.57 -14.58
N LEU A 280 -1.87 -1.35 -15.14
CA LEU A 280 -2.27 -0.15 -14.41
C LEU A 280 -3.75 -0.12 -14.02
N ASP A 281 -4.55 -1.09 -14.48
CA ASP A 281 -5.89 -1.35 -13.96
C ASP A 281 -5.87 -2.09 -12.62
N LEU A 282 -4.81 -2.83 -12.31
CA LEU A 282 -4.68 -3.60 -11.08
C LEU A 282 -3.87 -2.89 -9.99
N VAL A 283 -2.88 -2.09 -10.40
CA VAL A 283 -2.01 -1.37 -9.48
C VAL A 283 -2.52 0.03 -9.18
N SER A 284 -2.25 0.51 -7.96
CA SER A 284 -2.43 1.93 -7.65
C SER A 284 -1.48 2.72 -8.54
N TYR A 285 -1.99 3.63 -9.37
CA TYR A 285 -1.18 4.48 -10.23
C TYR A 285 -1.46 5.97 -9.94
N PRO A 286 -1.06 6.49 -8.76
CA PRO A 286 -1.30 7.89 -8.42
C PRO A 286 -0.54 8.86 -9.32
N GLN A 287 0.61 8.46 -9.88
CA GLN A 287 1.50 9.31 -10.66
C GLN A 287 0.84 9.81 -11.94
N GLY A 288 0.19 8.92 -12.71
CA GLY A 288 -0.58 9.30 -13.89
C GLY A 288 -2.05 9.61 -13.63
N ARG A 289 -2.53 9.55 -12.38
CA ARG A 289 -3.94 9.80 -12.02
C ARG A 289 -4.10 10.96 -11.04
N ALA A 290 -3.78 10.75 -9.76
CA ALA A 290 -4.00 11.76 -8.73
C ALA A 290 -3.06 12.96 -8.89
N ALA A 291 -1.77 12.72 -9.15
CA ALA A 291 -0.78 13.78 -9.32
C ALA A 291 -1.04 14.61 -10.58
N THR A 292 -1.35 13.98 -11.72
CA THR A 292 -1.69 14.71 -12.96
C THR A 292 -2.90 15.62 -12.78
N LYS A 293 -3.96 15.14 -12.11
CA LYS A 293 -5.13 15.96 -11.76
C LYS A 293 -4.75 17.12 -10.83
N ALA A 294 -3.96 16.86 -9.79
CA ALA A 294 -3.54 17.90 -8.84
C ALA A 294 -2.70 18.99 -9.52
N VAL A 295 -1.75 18.61 -10.37
CA VAL A 295 -0.93 19.52 -11.17
C VAL A 295 -1.83 20.38 -12.08
N GLN A 296 -2.81 19.78 -12.75
CA GLN A 296 -3.77 20.52 -13.58
C GLN A 296 -4.55 21.56 -12.76
N MET A 297 -5.05 21.18 -11.58
CA MET A 297 -5.87 22.07 -10.73
C MET A 297 -5.13 23.33 -10.25
N VAL A 298 -3.81 23.26 -10.12
CA VAL A 298 -2.95 24.38 -9.67
C VAL A 298 -2.23 25.11 -10.82
N ASN A 299 -2.61 24.82 -12.07
CA ASN A 299 -1.95 25.31 -13.29
C ASN A 299 -0.43 25.02 -13.28
N GLY A 300 -0.06 23.80 -12.89
CA GLY A 300 1.31 23.32 -12.93
C GLY A 300 1.76 22.86 -14.33
N PRO A 301 2.98 22.30 -14.47
CA PRO A 301 3.56 21.95 -15.77
C PRO A 301 2.73 20.92 -16.54
N SER A 302 2.47 21.18 -17.83
CA SER A 302 1.69 20.27 -18.70
C SER A 302 2.42 18.96 -19.02
N SER A 303 3.74 18.91 -18.81
CA SER A 303 4.58 17.72 -19.02
C SER A 303 4.05 16.49 -18.30
N TYR A 304 3.40 16.64 -17.13
CA TYR A 304 2.81 15.54 -16.37
C TYR A 304 1.69 14.80 -17.11
N PHE A 305 0.97 15.47 -18.02
CA PHE A 305 -0.21 14.87 -18.67
C PHE A 305 0.13 13.66 -19.53
N ILE A 306 1.37 13.55 -20.00
CA ILE A 306 1.85 12.36 -20.72
C ILE A 306 1.68 11.08 -19.89
N LEU A 307 1.78 11.16 -18.56
CA LEU A 307 1.63 10.01 -17.66
C LEU A 307 0.23 9.40 -17.71
N THR A 308 -0.80 10.15 -18.13
CA THR A 308 -2.18 9.63 -18.30
C THR A 308 -2.30 8.63 -19.45
N SER A 309 -1.37 8.71 -20.42
CA SER A 309 -1.33 7.89 -21.64
C SER A 309 -0.52 6.60 -21.49
N VAL A 310 0.21 6.46 -20.37
CA VAL A 310 1.02 5.27 -20.11
C VAL A 310 0.10 4.06 -19.95
N ARG A 311 0.47 2.96 -20.60
CA ARG A 311 -0.13 1.64 -20.45
C ARG A 311 0.97 0.60 -20.27
N ILE A 312 0.67 -0.46 -19.52
CA ILE A 312 1.57 -1.58 -19.28
C ILE A 312 0.82 -2.86 -19.67
N ASP A 313 1.12 -3.43 -20.83
CA ASP A 313 0.47 -4.66 -21.30
C ASP A 313 0.90 -5.86 -20.43
N ASN A 314 -0.01 -6.37 -19.59
CA ASN A 314 0.29 -7.46 -18.67
C ASN A 314 0.65 -8.77 -19.39
N THR A 315 0.18 -8.94 -20.63
CA THR A 315 0.38 -10.16 -21.41
C THR A 315 1.78 -10.23 -22.05
N LYS A 316 2.47 -9.08 -22.19
CA LYS A 316 3.77 -8.98 -22.87
C LYS A 316 4.98 -9.25 -21.98
N PHE A 317 4.79 -9.36 -20.66
CA PHE A 317 5.90 -9.66 -19.75
C PHE A 317 6.61 -10.97 -20.14
N PRO A 318 7.96 -10.99 -20.14
CA PRO A 318 8.70 -12.22 -20.40
C PRO A 318 8.29 -13.35 -19.45
N LYS A 319 8.16 -14.57 -19.98
CA LYS A 319 7.85 -15.75 -19.15
C LYS A 319 8.93 -15.91 -18.08
N GLY A 320 8.51 -15.88 -16.81
CA GLY A 320 9.43 -16.01 -15.67
C GLY A 320 10.33 -14.79 -15.43
N TRP A 321 9.95 -13.60 -15.90
CA TRP A 321 10.74 -12.38 -15.68
C TRP A 321 11.10 -12.14 -14.20
N ILE A 322 10.22 -12.54 -13.27
CA ILE A 322 10.44 -12.40 -11.84
C ILE A 322 11.61 -13.26 -11.32
N LYS A 323 11.98 -14.34 -12.03
CA LYS A 323 13.09 -15.22 -11.66
C LYS A 323 14.44 -14.51 -11.68
N PHE A 324 14.57 -13.42 -12.44
CA PHE A 324 15.75 -12.56 -12.40
C PHE A 324 16.07 -12.10 -10.97
N PHE A 325 15.03 -11.81 -10.18
CA PHE A 325 15.16 -11.33 -8.80
C PHE A 325 15.43 -12.44 -7.78
N PHE A 326 15.50 -13.71 -8.20
CA PHE A 326 15.84 -14.81 -7.29
C PHE A 326 17.30 -14.78 -6.86
N THR A 327 18.15 -14.20 -7.70
CA THR A 327 19.60 -14.13 -7.50
C THR A 327 20.16 -12.72 -7.65
N ASN A 328 19.46 -11.81 -8.32
CA ASN A 328 19.94 -10.43 -8.46
C ASN A 328 19.75 -9.64 -7.15
N ASP A 329 20.82 -9.01 -6.70
CA ASP A 329 20.78 -8.00 -5.64
C ASP A 329 20.48 -6.62 -6.26
N CYS A 330 19.31 -6.06 -5.95
CA CYS A 330 18.93 -4.72 -6.42
C CYS A 330 19.42 -3.59 -5.50
N ASP A 331 19.81 -3.90 -4.25
CA ASP A 331 20.22 -2.90 -3.27
C ASP A 331 21.67 -2.46 -3.50
N THR A 332 22.52 -3.37 -3.96
CA THR A 332 23.96 -3.10 -4.18
C THR A 332 24.33 -2.87 -5.64
N ARG A 333 23.41 -3.12 -6.59
CA ARG A 333 23.66 -3.00 -8.03
C ARG A 333 22.94 -1.81 -8.66
N SER A 334 23.69 -0.97 -9.36
CA SER A 334 23.14 0.18 -10.09
C SER A 334 22.14 -0.25 -11.17
N CYS A 335 20.94 0.35 -11.17
CA CYS A 335 19.96 0.15 -12.25
C CYS A 335 20.49 0.63 -13.61
N LYS A 336 21.43 1.60 -13.63
CA LYS A 336 22.05 2.09 -14.87
C LYS A 336 22.93 1.03 -15.54
N GLU A 337 23.56 0.17 -14.75
CA GLU A 337 24.38 -0.94 -15.23
C GLU A 337 23.55 -2.20 -15.47
N CYS A 338 22.57 -2.46 -14.60
CA CYS A 338 21.74 -3.65 -14.67
C CYS A 338 20.78 -3.64 -15.86
N LYS A 339 20.08 -2.52 -16.12
CA LYS A 339 19.13 -2.30 -17.23
C LYS A 339 17.99 -3.30 -17.41
N TYR A 340 17.86 -4.29 -16.55
CA TYR A 340 16.84 -5.34 -16.68
C TYR A 340 15.41 -4.79 -16.73
N CYS A 341 15.05 -3.91 -15.80
CA CYS A 341 13.71 -3.31 -15.77
C CYS A 341 13.47 -2.36 -16.95
N ASP A 342 14.51 -1.70 -17.47
CA ASP A 342 14.43 -0.87 -18.68
C ASP A 342 14.06 -1.74 -19.89
N ILE A 343 14.75 -2.87 -20.08
CA ILE A 343 14.47 -3.83 -21.16
C ILE A 343 13.04 -4.38 -21.05
N VAL A 344 12.60 -4.72 -19.83
CA VAL A 344 11.21 -5.15 -19.61
C VAL A 344 10.24 -4.03 -19.93
N ALA A 345 10.51 -2.79 -19.50
CA ALA A 345 9.67 -1.62 -19.78
C ALA A 345 9.48 -1.42 -21.29
N GLU A 346 10.54 -1.45 -22.09
CA GLU A 346 10.44 -1.28 -23.55
C GLU A 346 9.58 -2.35 -24.24
N ARG A 347 9.51 -3.55 -23.65
CA ARG A 347 8.69 -4.64 -24.17
C ARG A 347 7.20 -4.52 -23.83
N VAL A 348 6.89 -4.01 -22.64
CA VAL A 348 5.52 -4.06 -22.09
C VAL A 348 4.82 -2.71 -22.08
N MET A 349 5.55 -1.59 -22.19
CA MET A 349 4.99 -0.26 -22.04
C MET A 349 4.68 0.39 -23.39
N THR A 350 3.59 1.14 -23.41
CA THR A 350 3.29 2.11 -24.47
C THR A 350 2.98 3.47 -23.86
N VAL A 351 3.32 4.54 -24.57
CA VAL A 351 3.00 5.93 -24.21
C VAL A 351 2.36 6.59 -25.41
N ASN A 352 1.19 7.21 -25.26
CA ASN A 352 0.37 7.72 -26.38
C ASN A 352 0.09 6.69 -27.48
N GLY A 353 0.01 5.40 -27.12
CA GLY A 353 -0.20 4.31 -28.09
C GLY A 353 1.06 3.81 -28.79
N GLU A 354 2.19 4.51 -28.65
CA GLU A 354 3.47 4.12 -29.24
C GLU A 354 4.31 3.27 -28.26
N PRO A 355 5.13 2.31 -28.76
CA PRO A 355 6.07 1.56 -27.93
C PRO A 355 7.01 2.48 -27.13
N PHE A 356 7.14 2.24 -25.83
CA PHE A 356 8.08 2.98 -25.00
C PHE A 356 9.52 2.57 -25.31
N LYS A 357 10.42 3.56 -25.40
CA LYS A 357 11.87 3.34 -25.53
C LYS A 357 12.61 4.20 -24.52
N SER A 358 13.38 3.58 -23.65
CA SER A 358 14.09 4.28 -22.56
C SER A 358 15.14 5.24 -23.11
N SER A 359 15.83 4.85 -24.18
CA SER A 359 16.86 5.68 -24.84
C SER A 359 16.30 6.93 -25.54
N GLU A 360 15.03 6.92 -25.93
CA GLU A 360 14.38 8.04 -26.63
C GLU A 360 13.63 8.97 -25.65
N TRP A 361 13.51 8.59 -24.37
CA TRP A 361 12.78 9.36 -23.37
C TRP A 361 13.54 10.62 -22.90
N SER A 362 13.15 11.77 -23.44
CA SER A 362 13.84 13.06 -23.25
C SER A 362 13.19 14.01 -22.24
N ILE A 363 11.98 13.72 -21.75
CA ILE A 363 11.29 14.62 -20.81
C ILE A 363 12.06 14.70 -19.49
N ARG A 364 12.45 15.91 -19.10
CA ARG A 364 13.07 16.19 -17.80
C ARG A 364 12.35 17.35 -17.13
N GLN A 365 11.72 17.05 -16.01
CA GLN A 365 10.95 17.96 -15.18
C GLN A 365 11.66 18.10 -13.82
N PRO A 366 12.16 19.30 -13.45
CA PRO A 366 12.61 19.51 -12.08
C PRO A 366 11.42 19.40 -11.13
N TYR A 367 11.68 19.06 -9.87
CA TYR A 367 10.65 19.05 -8.83
C TYR A 367 9.96 20.42 -8.76
N PRO A 368 8.64 20.50 -9.00
CA PRO A 368 7.93 21.78 -9.03
C PRO A 368 7.59 22.21 -7.59
N ILE A 369 8.59 22.46 -6.76
CA ILE A 369 8.43 22.82 -5.34
C ILE A 369 7.58 24.08 -5.18
N ASN A 370 7.64 25.00 -6.14
CA ASN A 370 6.89 26.26 -6.16
C ASN A 370 5.37 26.09 -6.18
N ILE A 371 4.83 24.93 -6.57
CA ILE A 371 3.37 24.71 -6.59
C ILE A 371 2.86 24.06 -5.30
N ILE A 372 3.74 23.63 -4.38
CA ILE A 372 3.34 22.96 -3.13
C ILE A 372 2.40 23.81 -2.26
N PRO A 373 2.65 25.12 -2.04
CA PRO A 373 1.75 25.94 -1.22
C PRO A 373 0.30 25.98 -1.74
N LYS A 374 0.12 25.84 -3.06
CA LYS A 374 -1.20 25.83 -3.71
C LYS A 374 -2.06 24.61 -3.34
N PHE A 375 -1.48 23.56 -2.76
CA PHE A 375 -2.24 22.40 -2.25
C PHE A 375 -2.94 22.66 -0.91
N LYS A 376 -2.78 23.87 -0.35
CA LYS A 376 -3.51 24.37 0.82
C LYS A 376 -4.53 25.44 0.45
N GLU A 377 -4.27 26.18 -0.62
CA GLU A 377 -5.17 27.19 -1.18
C GLU A 377 -6.42 26.47 -1.70
N ARG A 378 -7.53 26.57 -0.97
CA ARG A 378 -8.83 26.12 -1.48
C ARG A 378 -9.25 27.06 -2.61
N LYS A 379 -9.64 26.48 -3.75
CA LYS A 379 -10.46 27.19 -4.75
C LYS A 379 -11.92 27.11 -4.33
#